data_AF-A0A9E3IJA5-F1
#
_entry.id   AF-A0A9E3IJA5-F1
#
_cell.length_a   1.000
_cell.length_b   1.000
_cell.length_c   1.000
_cell.angle_alpha   90.00
_cell.angle_beta   90.00
_cell.angle_gamma   90.00
#
_symmetry.space_group_name_H-M   'P 1'
#
loop_
_entity.id
_entity.type
_entity.pdbx_description
1 polymer ?
#
loop_
_entity_poly.entity_id
_entity_poly.type
_entity_poly.pdbx_seq_one_letter_code
_entity_poly.pdbx_strand_id
1 'polypeptide(L)'
;MTTQATYEYSLQDASGATCTANAWAKVMPTPSADERARLKARARELLKQHDAVLVAHYYVDGDLQDLALETGGCVADSLEMARFGREAPQKTLVVAGVRFMGETSKILSPGKRVLMPDLDATCSLDLGCPAADFAAFCDAHPDRTVVVYANTSAAVKARADWMVTSSCALAVVNH
;
A
#
# COMPACT_ATOMS: atom_id res chain seq x y z
N MET A 1 -15.31 -36.63 -13.04
CA MET A 1 -14.52 -36.16 -14.20
C MET A 1 -14.34 -34.66 -14.02
N THR A 2 -13.16 -34.23 -13.60
CA THR A 2 -12.87 -32.82 -13.29
C THR A 2 -12.56 -32.10 -14.61
N THR A 3 -13.42 -31.20 -15.04
CA THR A 3 -13.22 -30.40 -16.25
C THR A 3 -12.01 -29.51 -16.04
N GLN A 4 -10.93 -29.77 -16.77
CA GLN A 4 -9.70 -28.98 -16.71
C GLN A 4 -9.98 -27.67 -17.46
N ALA A 5 -10.18 -26.57 -16.73
CA ALA A 5 -10.32 -25.25 -17.33
C ALA A 5 -8.94 -24.77 -17.78
N THR A 6 -8.75 -24.61 -19.09
CA THR A 6 -7.57 -23.99 -19.69
C THR A 6 -7.76 -22.48 -19.72
N TYR A 7 -6.81 -21.74 -19.16
CA TYR A 7 -6.78 -20.28 -19.21
C TYR A 7 -5.70 -19.88 -20.22
N GLU A 8 -6.08 -19.19 -21.29
CA GLU A 8 -5.12 -18.55 -22.20
C GLU A 8 -4.62 -17.27 -21.56
N TYR A 9 -3.32 -17.22 -21.27
CA TYR A 9 -2.62 -15.98 -20.94
C TYR A 9 -1.65 -15.67 -22.07
N SER A 10 -1.56 -14.39 -22.47
CA SER A 10 -0.52 -13.94 -23.39
C SER A 10 0.86 -14.22 -22.80
N LEU A 11 1.78 -14.74 -23.61
CA LEU A 11 3.19 -14.92 -23.23
C LEU A 11 3.76 -13.57 -22.77
N GLN A 12 4.25 -13.51 -21.52
CA GLN A 12 4.97 -12.34 -21.00
C GLN A 12 6.35 -12.29 -21.65
N ASP A 13 6.52 -11.38 -22.61
CA ASP A 13 7.78 -11.12 -23.34
C ASP A 13 8.69 -10.09 -22.64
N ALA A 14 8.28 -9.63 -21.46
CA ALA A 14 8.93 -8.57 -20.71
C ALA A 14 9.13 -7.26 -21.51
N SER A 15 8.30 -6.97 -22.51
CA SER A 15 8.38 -5.71 -23.28
C SER A 15 7.50 -4.59 -22.72
N GLY A 16 6.67 -4.89 -21.71
CA GLY A 16 5.72 -3.95 -21.11
C GLY A 16 6.32 -2.97 -20.09
N ALA A 17 5.52 -1.98 -19.69
CA ALA A 17 5.90 -0.93 -18.73
C ALA A 17 6.30 -1.47 -17.33
N THR A 18 5.95 -2.71 -17.01
CA THR A 18 6.32 -3.42 -15.78
C THR A 18 7.56 -4.31 -15.92
N CYS A 19 8.28 -4.24 -17.04
CA CYS A 19 9.51 -4.98 -17.26
C CYS A 19 10.59 -4.59 -16.24
N THR A 20 11.14 -5.60 -15.55
CA THR A 20 12.21 -5.41 -14.57
C THR A 20 13.57 -5.11 -15.19
N ALA A 21 13.75 -5.31 -16.50
CA ALA A 21 14.99 -4.96 -17.20
C ALA A 21 15.29 -3.45 -17.14
N ASN A 22 14.27 -2.62 -16.94
CA ASN A 22 14.38 -1.17 -16.79
C ASN A 22 14.05 -0.69 -15.36
N ALA A 23 14.11 -1.57 -14.35
CA ALA A 23 13.82 -1.20 -12.97
C ALA A 23 14.91 -0.28 -12.42
N TRP A 24 14.67 1.03 -12.47
CA TRP A 24 15.51 2.02 -11.82
C TRP A 24 15.10 2.11 -10.34
N ALA A 25 15.94 1.60 -9.44
CA ALA A 25 15.76 1.84 -8.02
C ALA A 25 16.42 3.17 -7.64
N LYS A 26 15.66 4.09 -7.06
CA LYS A 26 16.22 5.27 -6.39
C LYS A 26 16.93 4.80 -5.12
N VAL A 27 18.21 4.46 -5.23
CA VAL A 27 19.02 4.02 -4.08
C VAL A 27 19.54 5.25 -3.35
N MET A 28 19.00 5.50 -2.17
CA MET A 28 19.50 6.56 -1.29
C MET A 28 20.84 6.11 -0.66
N PRO A 29 21.79 7.03 -0.42
CA PRO A 29 23.02 6.70 0.30
C PRO A 29 22.71 6.18 1.70
N THR A 30 23.38 5.10 2.10
CA THR A 30 23.24 4.56 3.46
C THR A 30 23.86 5.56 4.47
N PRO A 31 23.09 6.05 5.45
CA PRO A 31 23.62 6.95 6.46
C PRO A 31 24.63 6.22 7.37
N SER A 32 25.64 6.95 7.85
CA SER A 32 26.55 6.46 8.89
C SER A 32 25.79 6.17 10.20
N ALA A 33 26.41 5.45 11.13
CA ALA A 33 25.77 5.13 12.42
C ALA A 33 25.37 6.40 13.20
N ASP A 34 26.25 7.41 13.25
CA ASP A 34 25.98 8.67 13.93
C ASP A 34 24.86 9.47 13.25
N GLU A 35 24.87 9.50 11.91
CA GLU A 35 23.83 10.17 11.14
C GLU A 35 22.47 9.49 11.32
N ARG A 36 22.45 8.16 11.29
CA ARG A 36 21.27 7.34 11.55
C ARG A 36 20.68 7.63 12.93
N ALA A 37 21.52 7.65 13.97
CA ALA A 37 21.08 7.98 15.33
C ALA A 37 20.48 9.39 15.40
N ARG A 38 21.12 10.37 14.76
CA ARG A 38 20.64 11.76 14.69
C ARG A 38 19.31 11.87 13.94
N LEU A 39 19.16 11.18 12.81
CA LEU A 39 17.93 11.17 12.01
C LEU A 39 16.77 10.51 12.75
N LYS A 40 16.98 9.34 13.37
CA LYS A 40 15.97 8.68 14.21
C LYS A 40 15.55 9.60 15.36
N ALA A 41 16.51 10.20 16.08
CA ALA A 41 16.20 11.13 17.17
C ALA A 41 15.36 12.34 16.71
N ARG A 42 15.73 12.95 15.59
CA ARG A 42 14.96 14.05 14.98
C ARG A 42 13.55 13.62 14.57
N ALA A 43 13.41 12.43 13.98
CA ALA A 43 12.12 11.90 13.57
C ALA A 43 11.19 11.66 14.77
N ARG A 44 11.70 11.09 15.88
CA ARG A 44 10.91 10.91 17.12
C ARG A 44 10.38 12.24 17.65
N GLU A 45 11.21 13.27 17.62
CA GLU A 45 10.82 14.61 18.09
C GLU A 45 9.74 15.20 17.17
N LEU A 46 9.91 15.12 15.85
CA LEU A 46 8.91 15.60 14.89
C LEU A 46 7.58 14.86 15.00
N LEU A 47 7.60 13.54 15.24
CA LEU A 47 6.37 12.76 15.44
C LEU A 47 5.57 13.30 16.65
N LYS A 48 6.24 13.58 17.76
CA LYS A 48 5.60 14.19 18.95
C LYS A 48 5.08 15.60 18.66
N GLN A 49 5.91 16.45 18.06
CA GLN A 49 5.56 17.84 17.76
C GLN A 49 4.34 17.97 16.85
N HIS A 50 4.15 17.01 15.93
CA HIS A 50 3.06 17.03 14.97
C HIS A 50 1.86 16.16 15.34
N ASP A 51 1.78 15.68 16.59
CA ASP A 51 0.75 14.76 17.05
C ASP A 51 0.56 13.61 16.04
N ALA A 52 1.68 12.93 15.75
CA ALA A 52 1.80 11.97 14.68
C ALA A 52 2.21 10.59 15.19
N VAL A 53 1.64 9.55 14.57
CA VAL A 53 2.06 8.16 14.75
C VAL A 53 2.61 7.59 13.46
N LEU A 54 3.69 6.80 13.54
CA LEU A 54 4.31 6.14 12.41
C LEU A 54 3.85 4.68 12.34
N VAL A 55 3.34 4.26 11.19
CA VAL A 55 3.11 2.85 10.88
C VAL A 55 4.04 2.44 9.74
N ALA A 56 4.62 1.24 9.85
CA ALA A 56 5.59 0.72 8.89
C ALA A 56 5.15 -0.63 8.33
N HIS A 57 5.29 -0.80 7.01
CA HIS A 57 5.06 -2.10 6.37
C HIS A 57 6.26 -3.04 6.60
N TYR A 58 6.04 -4.35 6.57
CA TYR A 58 7.12 -5.35 6.73
C TYR A 58 8.31 -5.20 5.74
N TYR A 59 8.12 -4.49 4.64
CA TYR A 59 9.10 -4.37 3.55
C TYR A 59 9.89 -3.06 3.57
N VAL A 60 9.68 -2.18 4.55
CA VAL A 60 10.50 -0.98 4.69
C VAL A 60 11.81 -1.27 5.44
N ASP A 61 12.76 -0.36 5.35
CA ASP A 61 14.05 -0.46 6.05
C ASP A 61 13.86 -0.68 7.57
N GLY A 62 14.76 -1.49 8.16
CA GLY A 62 14.71 -1.83 9.58
C GLY A 62 14.72 -0.62 10.50
N ASP A 63 15.39 0.47 10.12
CA ASP A 63 15.38 1.71 10.91
C ASP A 63 13.99 2.31 11.08
N LEU A 64 13.16 2.22 10.03
CA LEU A 64 11.79 2.72 10.05
C LEU A 64 10.89 1.80 10.86
N GLN A 65 11.13 0.49 10.81
CA GLN A 65 10.42 -0.48 11.64
C GLN A 65 10.72 -0.26 13.13
N ASP A 66 12.00 -0.14 13.49
CA ASP A 66 12.43 0.17 14.84
C ASP A 66 11.86 1.51 15.31
N LEU A 67 11.94 2.55 14.48
CA LEU A 67 11.40 3.87 14.82
C LEU A 67 9.88 3.81 15.08
N ALA A 68 9.13 3.05 14.28
CA ALA A 68 7.70 2.87 14.48
C ALA A 68 7.42 2.24 15.85
N LEU A 69 8.10 1.14 16.19
CA LEU A 69 7.94 0.46 17.48
C LEU A 69 8.37 1.34 18.66
N GLU A 70 9.54 1.98 18.57
CA GLU A 70 10.10 2.88 19.60
C GLU A 70 9.19 4.08 19.91
N THR A 71 8.34 4.49 18.96
CA THR A 71 7.47 5.67 19.09
C THR A 71 6.00 5.34 19.34
N GLY A 72 5.68 4.05 19.61
CA GLY A 72 4.33 3.61 19.90
C GLY A 72 3.44 3.44 18.67
N GLY A 73 4.05 3.32 17.49
CA GLY A 73 3.41 2.91 16.26
C GLY A 73 3.37 1.38 16.09
N CYS A 74 3.24 0.90 14.86
CA CYS A 74 3.21 -0.53 14.56
C CYS A 74 4.00 -0.90 13.30
N VAL A 75 4.38 -2.19 13.23
CA VAL A 75 4.94 -2.84 12.04
C VAL A 75 3.98 -3.96 11.63
N ALA A 76 3.30 -3.81 10.50
CA ALA A 76 2.23 -4.73 10.13
C ALA A 76 1.99 -4.82 8.60
N ASP A 77 1.02 -5.64 8.19
CA ASP A 77 0.51 -5.63 6.82
C ASP A 77 -0.35 -4.38 6.53
N SER A 78 -0.73 -4.20 5.27
CA SER A 78 -1.46 -3.00 4.81
C SER A 78 -2.78 -2.74 5.52
N LEU A 79 -3.55 -3.79 5.84
CA LEU A 79 -4.88 -3.65 6.43
C LEU A 79 -4.75 -3.35 7.92
N GLU A 80 -3.84 -4.03 8.60
CA GLU A 80 -3.61 -3.83 10.02
C GLU A 80 -2.99 -2.45 10.29
N MET A 81 -2.05 -1.98 9.46
CA MET A 81 -1.55 -0.61 9.53
C MET A 81 -2.66 0.43 9.45
N ALA A 82 -3.62 0.24 8.53
CA ALA A 82 -4.73 1.18 8.34
C ALA A 82 -5.76 1.12 9.49
N ARG A 83 -6.01 -0.08 10.06
CA ARG A 83 -6.85 -0.26 11.26
C ARG A 83 -6.23 0.39 12.49
N PHE A 84 -4.97 0.10 12.77
CA PHE A 84 -4.21 0.73 13.83
C PHE A 84 -4.21 2.25 13.68
N GLY A 85 -3.90 2.75 12.48
CA GLY A 85 -3.85 4.18 12.20
C GLY A 85 -5.19 4.90 12.42
N ARG A 86 -6.31 4.23 12.19
CA ARG A 86 -7.66 4.74 12.48
C ARG A 86 -7.91 4.87 13.98
N GLU A 87 -7.48 3.87 14.75
CA GLU A 87 -7.73 3.76 16.20
C GLU A 87 -6.75 4.59 17.03
N ALA A 88 -5.56 4.85 16.51
CA ALA A 88 -4.55 5.68 17.16
C ALA A 88 -5.11 7.07 17.51
N PRO A 89 -4.85 7.62 18.70
CA PRO A 89 -5.39 8.92 19.12
C PRO A 89 -4.84 10.12 18.32
N GLN A 90 -3.66 9.97 17.72
CA GLN A 90 -2.93 11.01 16.99
C GLN A 90 -3.71 11.53 15.78
N LYS A 91 -3.70 12.85 15.56
CA LYS A 91 -4.36 13.47 14.39
C LYS A 91 -3.63 13.24 13.08
N THR A 92 -2.33 12.95 13.14
CA THR A 92 -1.48 12.68 11.99
C THR A 92 -1.05 11.21 11.95
N LEU A 93 -1.15 10.59 10.78
CA LEU A 93 -0.64 9.24 10.52
C LEU A 93 0.45 9.32 9.46
N VAL A 94 1.64 8.85 9.78
CA VAL A 94 2.74 8.69 8.83
C VAL A 94 2.77 7.23 8.39
N VAL A 95 2.60 6.98 7.10
CA VAL A 95 2.57 5.64 6.51
C VAL A 95 3.89 5.40 5.79
N ALA A 96 4.80 4.65 6.41
CA ALA A 96 5.98 4.11 5.76
C ALA A 96 5.60 2.85 4.98
N GLY A 97 5.21 3.06 3.72
CA GLY A 97 4.76 2.04 2.79
C GLY A 97 4.62 2.63 1.38
N VAL A 98 3.85 1.96 0.52
CA VAL A 98 3.59 2.42 -0.86
C VAL A 98 2.26 3.17 -0.97
N ARG A 99 2.08 3.90 -2.08
CA ARG A 99 1.05 4.92 -2.26
C ARG A 99 -0.37 4.43 -1.95
N PHE A 100 -0.77 3.29 -2.48
CA PHE A 100 -2.11 2.74 -2.22
C PHE A 100 -2.35 2.46 -0.72
N MET A 101 -1.31 2.17 0.07
CA MET A 101 -1.44 1.94 1.52
C MET A 101 -1.76 3.25 2.24
N GLY A 102 -1.12 4.35 1.83
CA GLY A 102 -1.44 5.70 2.31
C GLY A 102 -2.86 6.11 1.93
N GLU A 103 -3.27 5.86 0.69
CA GLU A 103 -4.64 6.11 0.21
C GLU A 103 -5.66 5.29 1.02
N THR A 104 -5.40 4.01 1.25
CA THR A 104 -6.25 3.12 2.06
C THR A 104 -6.37 3.62 3.50
N SER A 105 -5.25 4.06 4.10
CA SER A 105 -5.25 4.65 5.43
C SER A 105 -6.08 5.93 5.49
N LYS A 106 -6.04 6.76 4.43
CA LYS A 106 -6.85 7.97 4.33
C LYS A 106 -8.34 7.68 4.15
N ILE A 107 -8.69 6.65 3.36
CA ILE A 107 -10.08 6.19 3.20
C ILE A 107 -10.66 5.74 4.56
N LEU A 108 -9.90 4.97 5.34
CA LEU A 108 -10.34 4.47 6.64
C LEU A 108 -10.25 5.49 7.77
N SER A 109 -9.47 6.57 7.57
CA SER A 109 -9.26 7.65 8.55
C SER A 109 -9.54 9.04 7.94
N PRO A 110 -10.78 9.32 7.50
CA PRO A 110 -11.07 10.54 6.74
C PRO A 110 -10.76 11.83 7.52
N GLY A 111 -10.90 11.81 8.85
CA GLY A 111 -10.59 12.95 9.72
C GLY A 111 -9.11 13.14 10.08
N LYS A 112 -8.24 12.18 9.74
CA LYS A 112 -6.80 12.27 10.04
C LYS A 112 -6.02 12.86 8.87
N ARG A 113 -4.91 13.52 9.16
CA ARG A 113 -3.91 13.88 8.15
C ARG A 113 -3.03 12.67 7.90
N VAL A 114 -2.97 12.19 6.66
CA VAL A 114 -2.10 11.07 6.28
C VAL A 114 -0.91 11.60 5.49
N LEU A 115 0.29 11.20 5.89
CA LEU A 115 1.55 11.56 5.25
C LEU A 115 2.27 10.30 4.79
N MET A 116 2.95 10.41 3.66
CA MET A 116 3.86 9.40 3.16
C MET A 116 5.25 10.01 3.03
N PRO A 117 6.32 9.30 3.45
CA PRO A 117 7.69 9.79 3.30
C PRO A 117 8.09 10.05 1.84
N ASP A 118 7.62 9.22 0.92
CA ASP A 118 7.85 9.36 -0.52
C ASP A 118 6.55 9.01 -1.28
N LEU A 119 6.05 9.91 -2.11
CA LEU A 119 4.84 9.69 -2.92
C LEU A 119 5.13 8.89 -4.20
N ASP A 120 6.40 8.77 -4.59
CA ASP A 120 6.85 7.93 -5.71
C ASP A 120 7.00 6.46 -5.30
N ALA A 121 6.91 6.15 -4.00
CA ALA A 121 6.86 4.78 -3.49
C ALA A 121 5.54 4.12 -3.94
N THR A 122 5.59 3.42 -5.07
CA THR A 122 4.40 2.84 -5.74
C THR A 122 4.48 1.32 -5.80
N CYS A 123 3.40 0.68 -6.26
CA CYS A 123 3.33 -0.76 -6.46
C CYS A 123 3.09 -1.05 -7.95
N SER A 124 3.87 -1.94 -8.54
CA SER A 124 3.70 -2.32 -9.95
C SER A 124 2.31 -2.89 -10.27
N LEU A 125 1.66 -3.56 -9.31
CA LEU A 125 0.30 -4.06 -9.45
C LEU A 125 -0.74 -2.93 -9.51
N ASP A 126 -0.54 -1.89 -8.72
CA ASP A 126 -1.38 -0.69 -8.75
C ASP A 126 -1.20 0.05 -10.08
N LEU A 127 0.05 0.29 -10.49
CA LEU A 127 0.35 0.92 -11.78
C LEU A 127 -0.12 0.11 -12.99
N GLY A 128 -0.14 -1.22 -12.87
CA GLY A 128 -0.65 -2.14 -13.88
C GLY A 128 -2.18 -2.16 -14.02
N CYS A 129 -2.91 -1.44 -13.17
CA CYS A 129 -4.37 -1.34 -13.22
C CYS A 129 -4.83 0.12 -13.31
N PRO A 130 -4.71 0.77 -14.49
CA PRO A 130 -5.18 2.14 -14.68
C PRO A 130 -6.70 2.25 -14.46
N ALA A 131 -7.13 3.25 -13.70
CA ALA A 131 -8.53 3.40 -13.32
C ALA A 131 -9.49 3.59 -14.50
N ALA A 132 -9.05 4.28 -15.57
CA ALA A 132 -9.86 4.49 -16.77
C ALA A 132 -10.10 3.18 -17.53
N ASP A 133 -9.03 2.41 -17.75
CA ASP A 133 -9.10 1.12 -18.45
C ASP A 133 -9.94 0.11 -17.66
N PHE A 134 -9.74 0.09 -16.34
CA PHE A 134 -10.54 -0.76 -15.45
C PHE A 134 -12.02 -0.37 -15.45
N ALA A 135 -12.34 0.92 -15.41
CA ALA A 135 -13.72 1.39 -15.46
C ALA A 135 -14.41 0.99 -16.78
N ALA A 136 -13.72 1.16 -17.92
CA ALA A 136 -14.23 0.73 -19.22
C ALA A 136 -14.46 -0.78 -19.30
N PHE A 137 -13.58 -1.58 -18.68
CA PHE A 137 -13.78 -3.03 -18.56
C PHE A 137 -15.01 -3.39 -17.73
N CYS A 138 -15.23 -2.72 -16.59
CA CYS A 138 -16.43 -2.90 -15.78
C CYS A 138 -17.71 -2.50 -16.54
N ASP A 139 -17.67 -1.39 -17.30
CA ASP A 139 -18.82 -0.92 -18.09
C ASP A 139 -19.21 -1.91 -19.21
N ALA A 140 -18.22 -2.61 -19.77
CA ALA A 140 -18.45 -3.66 -20.78
C ALA A 140 -19.02 -4.97 -20.18
N HIS A 141 -18.99 -5.13 -18.85
CA HIS A 141 -19.44 -6.31 -18.13
C HIS A 141 -20.32 -5.96 -16.92
N PRO A 142 -21.45 -5.26 -17.13
CA PRO A 142 -22.27 -4.70 -16.05
C PRO A 142 -22.98 -5.77 -15.21
N ASP A 143 -23.01 -7.02 -15.67
CA ASP A 143 -23.60 -8.18 -15.01
C ASP A 143 -22.67 -8.87 -14.00
N ARG A 144 -21.42 -8.41 -13.88
CA ARG A 144 -20.39 -9.04 -13.02
C ARG A 144 -20.20 -8.28 -11.71
N THR A 145 -19.97 -9.02 -10.63
CA THR A 145 -19.48 -8.46 -9.37
C THR A 145 -18.00 -8.09 -9.49
N VAL A 146 -17.66 -6.86 -9.13
CA VAL A 146 -16.32 -6.32 -9.19
C VAL A 146 -15.61 -6.49 -7.85
N VAL A 147 -14.62 -7.39 -7.81
CA VAL A 147 -13.77 -7.62 -6.64
C VAL A 147 -12.35 -7.16 -6.94
N VAL A 148 -11.84 -6.21 -6.16
CA VAL A 148 -10.49 -5.66 -6.36
C VAL A 148 -9.55 -5.99 -5.21
N TYR A 149 -8.29 -6.20 -5.54
CA TYR A 149 -7.25 -6.39 -4.53
C TYR A 149 -6.93 -5.07 -3.82
N ALA A 150 -6.54 -5.13 -2.54
CA ALA A 150 -6.17 -3.96 -1.76
C ALA A 150 -4.99 -3.17 -2.39
N ASN A 151 -4.12 -3.83 -3.17
CA ASN A 151 -2.98 -3.23 -3.86
C ASN A 151 -3.38 -2.57 -5.19
N THR A 152 -4.41 -1.73 -5.15
CA THR A 152 -4.92 -0.93 -6.29
C THR A 152 -5.17 0.51 -5.83
N SER A 153 -5.23 1.46 -6.74
CA SER A 153 -5.47 2.87 -6.40
C SER A 153 -6.84 3.11 -5.75
N ALA A 154 -6.98 4.21 -5.02
CA ALA A 154 -8.28 4.66 -4.49
C ALA A 154 -9.35 4.78 -5.59
N ALA A 155 -8.96 5.20 -6.80
CA ALA A 155 -9.88 5.34 -7.93
C ALA A 155 -10.41 3.98 -8.41
N VAL A 156 -9.55 2.96 -8.50
CA VAL A 156 -9.96 1.57 -8.80
C VAL A 156 -10.87 1.02 -7.69
N LYS A 157 -10.51 1.25 -6.42
CA LYS A 157 -11.33 0.85 -5.27
C LYS A 157 -12.74 1.46 -5.31
N ALA A 158 -12.86 2.71 -5.75
CA ALA A 158 -14.15 3.40 -5.85
C ALA A 158 -15.10 2.78 -6.90
N ARG A 159 -14.56 2.00 -7.86
CA ARG A 159 -15.35 1.30 -8.88
C ARG A 159 -15.77 -0.11 -8.44
N ALA A 160 -15.22 -0.63 -7.34
CA ALA A 160 -15.41 -2.00 -6.91
C ALA A 160 -16.59 -2.19 -5.97
N ASP A 161 -17.22 -3.36 -6.04
CA ASP A 161 -18.22 -3.81 -5.06
C ASP A 161 -17.55 -4.30 -3.77
N TRP A 162 -16.42 -5.01 -3.92
CA TRP A 162 -15.67 -5.60 -2.81
C TRP A 162 -14.17 -5.33 -2.94
N MET A 163 -13.52 -5.11 -1.79
CA MET A 163 -12.07 -5.09 -1.67
C MET A 163 -11.60 -6.32 -0.90
N VAL A 164 -10.52 -6.97 -1.37
CA VAL A 164 -9.95 -8.16 -0.75
C VAL A 164 -8.44 -8.05 -0.53
N THR A 165 -7.94 -8.79 0.46
CA THR A 165 -6.52 -9.09 0.67
C THR A 165 -6.27 -10.58 0.38
N SER A 166 -5.00 -11.00 0.35
CA SER A 166 -4.64 -12.40 0.08
C SER A 166 -5.22 -13.36 1.12
N SER A 167 -5.44 -12.86 2.35
CA SER A 167 -6.01 -13.62 3.46
C SER A 167 -7.52 -13.82 3.38
N CYS A 168 -8.28 -13.00 2.65
CA CYS A 168 -9.75 -13.10 2.60
C CYS A 168 -10.35 -13.34 1.20
N ALA A 169 -9.56 -13.24 0.12
CA ALA A 169 -10.08 -13.30 -1.25
C ALA A 169 -10.96 -14.52 -1.54
N LEU A 170 -10.50 -15.74 -1.18
CA LEU A 170 -11.28 -16.96 -1.41
C LEU A 170 -12.58 -17.01 -0.61
N ALA A 171 -12.57 -16.49 0.62
CA ALA A 171 -13.77 -16.47 1.46
C ALA A 171 -14.83 -15.50 0.89
N VAL A 172 -14.40 -14.37 0.34
CA VAL A 172 -15.29 -13.37 -0.28
C VAL A 172 -15.83 -13.83 -1.62
N VAL A 173 -15.00 -14.46 -2.48
CA VAL A 173 -15.42 -14.90 -3.82
C VAL A 173 -16.36 -16.11 -3.78
N ASN A 174 -16.33 -16.92 -2.73
CA ASN A 174 -17.22 -18.08 -2.56
C ASN A 174 -18.58 -17.71 -1.93
N HIS A 175 -18.82 -16.44 -1.59
CA HIS A 175 -20.09 -15.96 -1.02
C HIS A 175 -21.10 -15.65 -2.13
#